data_AF-A0A955GWN7-F1
#
_entry.id   AF-A0A955GWN7-F1
#
_cell.length_a   1.000
_cell.length_b   1.000
_cell.length_c   1.000
_cell.angle_alpha   90.00
_cell.angle_beta   90.00
_cell.angle_gamma   90.00
#
_symmetry.space_group_name_H-M   'P 1'
#
loop_
_entity.id
_entity.type
_entity.pdbx_description
1 polymer ?
#
loop_
_entity_poly.entity_id
_entity_poly.type
_entity_poly.pdbx_seq_one_letter_code
_entity_poly.pdbx_strand_id
1 'polypeptide(L)'
;MDKSQETLTAIIAEHMKTLPPEVKDVVTGFDWLQTLQDIAARYKLNIEQQGVLGTEVTMSILGITHPDDFSHELRNSLNIG
;
A
#
# COMPACT_ATOMS: atom_id res chain seq x y z
N MET A 1 -6.50 -21.14 3.57
CA MET A 1 -5.75 -19.89 3.79
C MET A 1 -4.53 -19.94 2.89
N ASP A 2 -4.45 -19.00 1.95
CA ASP A 2 -3.30 -18.86 1.07
C ASP A 2 -2.08 -18.36 1.89
N LYS A 3 -0.95 -19.05 1.77
CA LYS A 3 0.29 -18.79 2.54
C LYS A 3 1.03 -17.52 2.10
N SER A 4 0.65 -16.96 0.95
CA SER A 4 1.21 -15.73 0.39
C SER A 4 0.96 -14.51 1.30
N GLN A 5 -0.23 -14.42 1.90
CA GLN A 5 -0.65 -13.27 2.71
C GLN A 5 0.04 -13.20 4.08
N GLU A 6 0.40 -14.35 4.67
CA GLU A 6 1.19 -14.41 5.91
C GLU A 6 2.59 -13.82 5.72
N THR A 7 3.17 -13.99 4.52
CA THR A 7 4.53 -13.52 4.23
C THR A 7 4.58 -12.01 4.09
N LEU A 8 3.63 -11.41 3.36
CA LEU A 8 3.58 -9.95 3.16
C LEU A 8 3.30 -9.20 4.47
N THR A 9 2.38 -9.71 5.29
CA THR A 9 2.07 -9.11 6.59
C THR A 9 3.29 -9.14 7.52
N ALA A 10 4.07 -10.23 7.49
CA ALA A 10 5.30 -10.33 8.27
C ALA A 10 6.39 -9.36 7.80
N ILE A 11 6.54 -9.17 6.48
CA ILE A 11 7.51 -8.21 5.91
C ILE A 11 7.13 -6.77 6.31
N ILE A 12 5.84 -6.42 6.19
CA ILE A 12 5.33 -5.11 6.61
C ILE A 12 5.59 -4.88 8.10
N ALA A 13 5.31 -5.88 8.94
CA ALA A 13 5.53 -5.77 10.39
C ALA A 13 7.00 -5.59 10.75
N GLU A 14 7.92 -6.19 9.99
CA GLU A 14 9.36 -6.02 10.22
C GLU A 14 9.85 -4.63 9.79
N HIS A 15 9.43 -4.15 8.62
CA HIS A 15 9.73 -2.79 8.16
C HIS A 15 9.16 -1.73 9.12
N MET A 16 7.94 -1.93 9.63
CA MET A 16 7.36 -1.03 10.62
C MET A 16 8.21 -0.87 11.88
N LYS A 17 9.00 -1.87 12.29
CA LYS A 17 9.88 -1.75 13.47
C LYS A 17 11.03 -0.80 13.21
N THR A 18 11.58 -0.78 12.00
CA THR A 18 12.78 -0.02 11.63
C THR A 18 12.49 1.44 11.29
N LEU A 19 11.23 1.80 11.07
CA LEU A 19 10.85 3.17 10.73
C LEU A 19 11.13 4.17 11.87
N PRO A 20 11.59 5.39 11.52
CA PRO A 20 11.64 6.52 12.45
C PRO A 20 10.25 6.83 13.02
N PRO A 21 10.15 7.40 14.24
CA PRO A 21 8.87 7.76 14.87
C PRO A 21 7.98 8.62 13.98
N GLU A 22 8.58 9.62 13.32
CA GLU A 22 7.88 10.55 12.42
C GLU A 22 7.19 9.83 11.25
N VAL A 23 7.80 8.77 10.72
CA VAL A 23 7.22 7.96 9.63
C VAL A 23 6.16 7.00 10.16
N LYS A 24 6.35 6.44 11.37
CA LYS A 24 5.34 5.61 12.05
C LYS A 24 4.07 6.41 12.31
N ASP A 25 4.18 7.67 12.68
CA ASP A 25 3.04 8.55 12.92
C ASP A 25 2.26 8.82 11.64
N VAL A 26 2.95 8.98 10.50
CA VAL A 26 2.27 9.10 9.18
C VAL A 26 1.56 7.81 8.78
N VAL A 27 2.19 6.65 8.98
CA VAL A 27 1.58 5.34 8.68
C VAL A 27 0.35 5.10 9.57
N THR A 28 0.45 5.37 10.87
CA THR A 28 -0.62 5.13 11.85
C THR A 28 -1.64 6.25 11.95
N GLY A 29 -1.37 7.42 11.38
CA GLY A 29 -2.29 8.55 11.32
C GLY A 29 -3.47 8.31 10.39
N PHE A 30 -3.39 7.30 9.52
CA PHE A 30 -4.47 6.85 8.63
C PHE A 30 -5.06 7.91 7.67
N ASP A 31 -4.54 9.13 7.62
CA ASP A 31 -4.98 10.18 6.69
C ASP A 31 -4.89 9.73 5.22
N TRP A 32 -3.92 8.89 4.91
CA TRP A 32 -3.76 8.26 3.60
C TRP A 32 -4.88 7.25 3.28
N LEU A 33 -5.52 6.62 4.28
CA LEU A 33 -6.67 5.74 4.05
C LEU A 33 -7.87 6.50 3.49
N GLN A 34 -8.13 7.73 3.97
CA GLN A 34 -9.21 8.55 3.43
C GLN A 34 -8.94 8.89 1.97
N THR A 35 -7.69 9.25 1.65
CA THR A 35 -7.27 9.51 0.26
C THR A 35 -7.48 8.28 -0.63
N LEU A 36 -7.14 7.08 -0.13
CA LEU A 36 -7.37 5.83 -0.85
C LEU A 36 -8.86 5.56 -1.08
N GLN A 37 -9.70 5.81 -0.08
CA GLN A 37 -11.15 5.66 -0.21
C GLN A 37 -11.73 6.62 -1.25
N ASP A 38 -11.26 7.87 -1.26
CA ASP A 38 -11.70 8.88 -2.23
C ASP A 38 -11.30 8.50 -3.66
N ILE A 39 -10.07 7.97 -3.84
CA ILE A 39 -9.61 7.44 -5.14
C ILE A 39 -10.47 6.24 -5.55
N ALA A 40 -10.67 5.28 -4.65
CA ALA A 40 -11.49 4.10 -4.91
C ALA A 40 -12.91 4.47 -5.33
N ALA A 41 -13.54 5.42 -4.64
CA ALA A 41 -14.86 5.92 -4.97
C ALA A 41 -14.88 6.63 -6.33
N ARG A 42 -13.91 7.53 -6.57
CA ARG A 42 -13.81 8.31 -7.82
C ARG A 42 -13.65 7.44 -9.05
N TYR A 43 -12.84 6.39 -8.95
CA TYR A 43 -12.56 5.46 -10.05
C TYR A 43 -13.43 4.19 -10.03
N LYS A 44 -14.37 4.09 -9.07
CA LYS A 44 -15.27 2.94 -8.89
C LYS A 44 -14.51 1.61 -8.82
N LEU A 45 -13.41 1.59 -8.08
CA LEU A 45 -12.58 0.40 -7.92
C LEU A 45 -13.37 -0.70 -7.21
N ASN A 46 -13.25 -1.94 -7.70
CA ASN A 46 -13.81 -3.10 -7.01
C ASN A 46 -12.96 -3.48 -5.77
N ILE A 47 -13.44 -4.41 -4.95
CA ILE A 47 -12.78 -4.82 -3.70
C ILE A 47 -11.33 -5.30 -3.94
N GLU A 48 -11.10 -6.03 -5.03
CA GLU A 48 -9.78 -6.55 -5.39
C GLU A 48 -8.81 -5.41 -5.75
N GLN A 49 -9.25 -4.48 -6.61
CA GLN A 49 -8.47 -3.30 -7.01
C GLN A 49 -8.17 -2.37 -5.83
N GLN A 50 -9.11 -2.23 -4.89
CA GLN A 50 -8.89 -1.49 -3.64
C GLN A 50 -7.80 -2.15 -2.79
N GLY A 51 -7.81 -3.49 -2.69
CA GLY A 51 -6.78 -4.24 -1.99
C GLY A 51 -5.39 -4.07 -2.63
N VAL A 52 -5.30 -4.10 -3.96
CA VAL A 52 -4.06 -3.82 -4.71
C VAL A 52 -3.56 -2.41 -4.41
N LEU A 53 -4.42 -1.40 -4.60
CA LEU A 53 -4.06 0.00 -4.37
C LEU A 53 -3.56 0.25 -2.93
N GLY A 54 -4.25 -0.31 -1.93
CA GLY A 54 -3.83 -0.19 -0.53
C GLY A 54 -2.48 -0.84 -0.25
N THR A 55 -2.21 -1.99 -0.88
CA THR A 55 -0.94 -2.70 -0.74
C THR A 55 0.21 -1.90 -1.34
N GLU A 56 0.08 -1.43 -2.57
CA GLU A 56 1.11 -0.63 -3.26
C GLU A 56 1.44 0.67 -2.54
N VAL A 57 0.41 1.38 -2.04
CA VAL A 57 0.62 2.61 -1.26
C VAL A 57 1.34 2.31 0.04
N THR A 58 0.98 1.22 0.72
CA THR A 58 1.67 0.80 1.95
C THR A 58 3.14 0.48 1.66
N MET A 59 3.44 -0.27 0.59
CA MET A 59 4.83 -0.57 0.21
C MET A 59 5.63 0.68 -0.10
N SER A 60 5.03 1.68 -0.75
CA SER A 60 5.66 2.98 -1.01
C SER A 60 5.94 3.77 0.27
N ILE A 61 4.97 3.87 1.19
CA ILE A 61 5.15 4.57 2.48
C ILE A 61 6.23 3.89 3.34
N LEU A 62 6.30 2.56 3.31
CA LEU A 62 7.32 1.79 4.04
C LEU A 62 8.70 1.83 3.37
N GLY A 63 8.83 2.49 2.22
CA GLY A 63 10.07 2.55 1.44
C GLY A 63 10.49 1.22 0.83
N ILE A 64 9.56 0.26 0.73
CA ILE A 64 9.77 -1.02 0.04
C ILE A 64 9.78 -0.78 -1.48
N THR A 65 8.85 0.05 -1.96
CA THR A 65 8.78 0.51 -3.35
C THR A 65 9.31 1.95 -3.40
N HIS A 66 10.23 2.23 -4.32
CA HIS A 66 10.70 3.61 -4.52
C HIS A 66 9.56 4.48 -5.10
N PRO A 67 9.37 5.73 -4.67
CA PRO A 67 8.28 6.58 -5.16
C PRO A 67 8.23 6.75 -6.69
N ASP A 68 9.39 6.76 -7.34
CA ASP A 68 9.48 6.84 -8.81
C ASP A 68 8.96 5.58 -9.51
N ASP A 69 9.05 4.42 -8.85
CA ASP A 69 8.60 3.13 -9.37
C ASP A 69 7.13 2.84 -9.04
N PHE A 70 6.57 3.52 -8.04
CA PHE A 70 5.19 3.30 -7.56
C PHE A 70 4.14 3.31 -8.68
N SER A 71 4.23 4.28 -9.59
CA SER A 71 3.25 4.39 -10.69
C SER A 71 3.41 3.28 -11.74
N HIS A 72 4.59 2.67 -11.84
CA HIS A 72 4.83 1.50 -12.69
C HIS A 72 4.27 0.24 -12.03
N GLU A 73 4.64 0.00 -10.77
CA GLU A 73 4.19 -1.18 -10.02
C GLU A 73 2.67 -1.21 -9.84
N LEU A 74 2.04 -0.07 -9.50
CA LEU A 74 0.60 0.00 -9.38
C LEU A 74 -0.13 -0.36 -10.70
N ARG A 75 0.40 0.06 -11.84
CA ARG A 75 -0.17 -0.28 -13.16
C ARG A 75 -0.05 -1.77 -13.44
N ASN A 76 1.12 -2.35 -13.15
CA ASN A 76 1.37 -3.78 -13.31
C ASN A 76 0.41 -4.60 -12.42
N SER A 77 0.30 -4.24 -11.14
CA SER A 77 -0.56 -4.92 -10.16
C SER A 77 -2.06 -4.78 -10.46
N LEU A 78 -2.48 -3.64 -11.03
CA LEU A 78 -3.86 -3.44 -11.50
C LEU A 78 -4.12 -4.00 -12.91
N ASN A 79 -3.09 -4.48 -13.60
CA ASN A 79 -3.13 -4.94 -14.99
C ASN A 79 -3.74 -3.91 -15.96
N ILE A 80 -3.33 -2.65 -15.82
CA ILE A 80 -3.76 -1.53 -16.68
C ILE A 80 -2.54 -0.94 -17.40
N GLY A 81 -2.61 -0.89 -18.74
CA GLY A 81 -1.56 -0.38 -19.63
C GLY A 81 -1.70 1.11 -19.91
#